data_AF-A0A2E3L6B5-F1
#
_entry.id   AF-A0A2E3L6B5-F1
#
_cell.length_a   1.000
_cell.length_b   1.000
_cell.length_c   1.000
_cell.angle_alpha   90.00
_cell.angle_beta   90.00
_cell.angle_gamma   90.00
#
_symmetry.space_group_name_H-M   'P 1'
#
loop_
_entity.id
_entity.type
_entity.pdbx_description
1 polymer ?
#
loop_
_entity_poly.entity_id
_entity_poly.type
_entity_poly.pdbx_seq_one_letter_code
_entity_poly.pdbx_strand_id
1 'polypeptide(L)'
;MFRWSLSNRFFGSAMFDYYANGKTIPRHAKAGVIGLISFMTISSATFVWYVSTLGEGEYFQPSTWDGADPGFGSATIILVGLIGVWWLWKKVPARQ
;
A
#
# COMPACT_ATOMS: atom_id res chain seq x y z
N MET A 1 -20.05 -24.81 1.02
CA MET A 1 -19.56 -23.46 1.36
C MET A 1 -19.70 -22.46 0.20
N PHE A 2 -19.28 -22.81 -1.02
CA PHE A 2 -19.29 -21.88 -2.17
C PHE A 2 -20.66 -21.29 -2.53
N ARG A 3 -21.75 -22.09 -2.51
CA ARG A 3 -23.11 -21.61 -2.80
C ARG A 3 -23.60 -20.56 -1.79
N TRP A 4 -23.20 -20.69 -0.53
CA TRP A 4 -23.65 -19.79 0.55
C TRP A 4 -22.97 -18.41 0.47
N SER A 5 -21.71 -18.38 0.02
CA SER A 5 -20.97 -17.14 -0.25
C SER A 5 -21.56 -16.38 -1.45
N LEU A 6 -21.99 -17.08 -2.50
CA LEU A 6 -22.61 -16.48 -3.69
C LEU A 6 -24.04 -15.95 -3.44
N SER A 7 -24.78 -16.53 -2.50
CA SER A 7 -26.13 -16.08 -2.14
C SER A 7 -26.16 -15.05 -1.00
N ASN A 8 -25.00 -14.59 -0.52
CA ASN A 8 -24.94 -13.64 0.59
C ASN A 8 -25.38 -12.23 0.16
N ARG A 9 -26.24 -11.58 0.95
CA ARG A 9 -26.78 -10.23 0.66
C ARG A 9 -25.70 -9.16 0.45
N PHE A 10 -24.57 -9.26 1.16
CA PHE A 10 -23.56 -8.20 1.18
C PHE A 10 -22.52 -8.34 0.06
N PHE A 11 -22.08 -9.57 -0.22
CA PHE A 11 -20.96 -9.82 -1.13
C PHE A 11 -21.24 -10.88 -2.21
N GLY A 12 -22.42 -11.51 -2.21
CA GLY A 12 -22.77 -12.57 -3.14
C GLY A 12 -22.75 -12.12 -4.61
N SER A 13 -23.33 -10.95 -4.89
CA SER A 13 -23.32 -10.36 -6.24
C SER A 13 -21.89 -10.08 -6.73
N ALA A 14 -21.08 -9.40 -5.90
CA ALA A 14 -19.68 -9.09 -6.24
C ALA A 14 -18.83 -10.35 -6.45
N MET A 15 -19.06 -11.39 -5.65
CA MET A 15 -18.38 -12.68 -5.76
C MET A 15 -18.79 -13.40 -7.05
N PHE A 16 -20.08 -13.42 -7.39
CA PHE A 16 -20.58 -13.98 -8.64
C PHE A 16 -19.97 -13.26 -9.84
N ASP A 17 -19.98 -11.92 -9.84
CA ASP A 17 -19.39 -11.11 -10.90
C ASP A 17 -17.89 -11.35 -11.06
N TYR A 18 -17.17 -11.58 -9.96
CA TYR A 18 -15.74 -11.90 -10.00
C TYR A 18 -15.47 -13.24 -10.70
N TYR A 19 -16.25 -14.27 -10.38
CA TYR A 19 -16.10 -15.59 -11.00
C TYR A 19 -16.64 -15.66 -12.43
N ALA A 20 -17.70 -14.92 -12.73
CA ALA A 20 -18.30 -14.87 -14.07
C ALA A 20 -17.44 -14.09 -15.08
N ASN A 21 -16.72 -13.04 -14.65
CA ASN A 21 -15.99 -12.12 -15.54
C ASN A 21 -14.47 -12.37 -15.61
N GLY A 22 -13.98 -13.51 -15.12
CA GLY A 22 -12.58 -13.92 -15.35
C GLY A 22 -11.51 -13.14 -14.58
N LYS A 23 -11.65 -12.98 -13.25
CA LYS A 23 -10.60 -12.52 -12.32
C LYS A 23 -10.02 -11.11 -12.59
N THR A 24 -10.83 -10.14 -13.01
CA THR A 24 -10.41 -8.72 -13.12
C THR A 24 -10.97 -7.88 -11.97
N ILE A 25 -10.11 -7.06 -11.35
CA ILE A 25 -10.49 -6.21 -10.21
C ILE A 25 -11.18 -4.94 -10.73
N PRO A 26 -12.28 -4.47 -10.11
CA PRO A 26 -12.88 -3.19 -10.44
C PRO A 26 -11.91 -2.02 -10.25
N ARG A 27 -11.99 -0.99 -11.10
CA ARG A 27 -11.05 0.16 -11.07
C ARG A 27 -11.01 0.87 -9.72
N HIS A 28 -12.16 1.03 -9.05
CA HIS A 28 -12.23 1.65 -7.72
C HIS A 28 -11.51 0.81 -6.66
N ALA A 29 -11.65 -0.52 -6.72
CA ALA A 29 -10.97 -1.43 -5.79
C ALA A 29 -9.46 -1.41 -6.02
N LYS A 30 -9.02 -1.38 -7.29
CA LYS A 30 -7.59 -1.21 -7.62
C LYS A 30 -7.04 0.11 -7.06
N ALA A 31 -7.78 1.21 -7.20
CA ALA A 31 -7.39 2.49 -6.63
C ALA A 31 -7.31 2.44 -5.10
N GLY A 32 -8.24 1.76 -4.43
CA GLY A 32 -8.21 1.54 -2.98
C GLY A 32 -6.97 0.78 -2.52
N VAL A 33 -6.57 -0.28 -3.24
CA VAL A 33 -5.33 -1.03 -2.94
C VAL A 33 -4.09 -0.16 -3.12
N ILE A 34 -4.02 0.64 -4.20
CA ILE A 34 -2.92 1.60 -4.40
C ILE A 34 -2.86 2.60 -3.23
N GLY A 35 -4.01 3.17 -2.85
CA GLY A 35 -4.10 4.11 -1.75
C GLY A 35 -3.62 3.52 -0.42
N LEU A 36 -4.01 2.27 -0.12
CA LEU A 36 -3.59 1.58 1.08
C LEU A 36 -2.08 1.30 1.09
N ILE A 37 -1.50 0.84 -0.04
CA ILE A 37 -0.05 0.62 -0.16
C ILE A 37 0.69 1.94 0.07
N SER A 38 0.26 3.02 -0.59
CA SER A 38 0.88 4.34 -0.43
C SER A 38 0.79 4.84 1.00
N PHE A 39 -0.37 4.70 1.64
CA PHE A 39 -0.58 5.12 3.03
C PHE A 39 0.32 4.35 3.99
N MET A 40 0.35 3.02 3.89
CA MET A 40 1.21 2.16 4.71
C MET A 40 2.70 2.43 4.48
N THR A 41 3.09 2.71 3.23
CA THR A 41 4.48 3.04 2.88
C THR A 41 4.89 4.34 3.55
N ILE A 42 4.08 5.40 3.42
CA ILE A 42 4.37 6.72 3.99
C ILE A 42 4.42 6.64 5.51
N SER A 43 3.40 6.05 6.15
CA SER A 43 3.37 5.94 7.60
C SER A 43 4.56 5.14 8.15
N SER A 44 4.92 4.04 7.51
CA SER A 44 6.07 3.21 7.91
C SER A 44 7.39 3.96 7.71
N ALA A 45 7.59 4.61 6.57
CA ALA A 45 8.80 5.37 6.28
C ALA A 45 8.98 6.53 7.25
N THR A 46 7.90 7.25 7.56
CA THR A 46 7.92 8.35 8.55
C THR A 46 8.26 7.83 9.94
N PHE A 47 7.68 6.71 10.37
CA PHE A 47 7.97 6.16 11.70
C PHE A 47 9.43 5.68 11.82
N VAL A 48 9.94 5.00 10.80
CA VAL A 48 11.34 4.56 10.75
C VAL A 48 12.28 5.77 10.69
N TRP A 49 11.98 6.77 9.88
CA TRP A 49 12.77 8.00 9.85
C TRP A 49 12.76 8.71 11.21
N TYR A 50 11.59 8.82 11.86
CA TYR A 50 11.45 9.46 13.16
C TYR A 50 12.28 8.78 14.25
N VAL A 51 12.24 7.45 14.32
CA VAL A 51 12.95 6.69 15.36
C VAL A 51 14.41 6.47 15.02
N SER A 52 14.72 6.11 13.78
CA SER A 52 16.03 5.63 13.38
C SER A 52 16.92 6.70 12.74
N THR A 53 16.37 7.78 12.22
CA THR A 53 17.14 8.85 11.55
C THR A 53 17.12 10.16 12.32
N LEU A 54 15.96 10.66 12.73
CA LEU A 54 15.84 11.91 13.48
C LEU A 54 16.44 11.77 14.90
N GLY A 55 16.08 10.70 15.62
CA GLY A 55 16.52 10.50 17.00
C GLY A 55 16.05 11.63 17.92
N GLU A 56 16.97 12.22 18.69
CA GLU A 56 16.72 13.40 19.53
C GLU A 56 16.98 14.74 18.81
N GLY A 57 17.30 14.71 17.51
CA GLY A 57 17.62 15.89 16.71
C GLY A 57 16.43 16.82 16.44
N GLU A 58 16.71 18.03 15.99
CA GLU A 58 15.67 18.98 15.57
C GLU A 58 15.15 18.67 14.16
N TYR A 59 13.82 18.65 14.01
CA TYR A 59 13.14 18.33 12.75
C TYR A 59 13.63 19.14 11.53
N PHE A 60 13.91 20.43 11.72
CA PHE A 60 14.29 21.34 10.64
C PHE A 60 15.81 21.51 10.48
N GLN A 61 16.64 20.82 11.27
CA GLN A 61 18.10 20.91 11.21
C GLN A 61 18.73 19.53 11.01
N PRO A 62 18.92 19.08 9.75
CA PRO A 62 19.46 17.76 9.44
C PRO A 62 20.83 17.46 10.05
N SER A 63 21.64 18.49 10.34
CA SER A 63 22.94 18.33 10.98
C SER A 63 22.88 17.91 12.44
N THR A 64 21.70 18.01 13.07
CA THR A 64 21.49 17.63 14.49
C THR A 64 20.92 16.22 14.64
N TRP A 65 20.59 15.56 13.53
CA TRP A 65 20.04 14.21 13.53
C TRP A 65 21.11 13.22 13.99
N ASP A 66 20.83 12.49 15.06
CA ASP A 66 21.79 11.55 15.69
C ASP A 66 21.37 10.07 15.57
N GLY A 67 20.26 9.80 14.89
CA GLY A 67 19.69 8.46 14.80
C GLY A 67 20.67 7.42 14.24
N ALA A 68 20.53 6.17 14.70
CA ALA A 68 21.43 5.06 14.35
C ALA A 68 21.50 4.75 12.84
N ASP A 69 20.46 5.11 12.07
CA ASP A 69 20.39 4.96 10.61
C ASP A 69 20.36 6.34 9.92
N PRO A 70 21.33 6.65 9.03
CA PRO A 70 21.33 7.87 8.22
C PRO A 70 20.12 8.06 7.30
N GLY A 71 19.24 7.06 7.18
CA GLY A 71 18.00 7.11 6.42
C GLY A 71 17.86 5.99 5.38
N PHE A 72 18.71 4.96 5.43
CA PHE A 72 18.63 3.85 4.48
C PHE A 72 17.35 3.03 4.67
N GLY A 73 16.87 2.86 5.91
CA GLY A 73 15.65 2.14 6.23
C GLY A 73 14.42 2.83 5.66
N SER A 74 14.23 4.11 5.96
CA SER A 74 13.11 4.91 5.45
C SER A 74 13.15 5.05 3.92
N ALA A 75 14.33 5.27 3.33
CA ALA A 75 14.51 5.32 1.88
C ALA A 75 14.16 3.98 1.19
N THR A 76 14.56 2.86 1.78
CA THR A 76 14.24 1.52 1.24
C THR A 76 12.74 1.26 1.25
N ILE A 77 12.04 1.62 2.34
CA ILE A 77 10.57 1.48 2.42
C ILE A 77 9.90 2.26 1.30
N ILE A 78 10.29 3.53 1.10
CA ILE A 78 9.75 4.37 0.03
C ILE A 78 10.00 3.74 -1.34
N LEU A 79 11.23 3.30 -1.61
CA LEU A 79 11.61 2.70 -2.90
C LEU A 79 10.78 1.43 -3.20
N VAL A 80 10.66 0.52 -2.23
CA VAL A 80 9.88 -0.72 -2.41
C VAL A 80 8.40 -0.42 -2.56
N GLY A 81 7.86 0.53 -1.79
CA GLY A 81 6.46 0.97 -1.92
C GLY A 81 6.17 1.55 -3.30
N LEU A 82 7.06 2.38 -3.84
CA LEU A 82 6.95 2.91 -5.21
C LEU A 82 6.98 1.81 -6.27
N ILE A 83 7.88 0.82 -6.13
CA ILE A 83 7.92 -0.34 -7.03
C ILE A 83 6.60 -1.12 -6.96
N GLY A 84 6.06 -1.35 -5.76
CA GLY A 84 4.79 -2.04 -5.56
C GLY A 84 3.62 -1.32 -6.23
N VAL A 85 3.51 0.00 -6.04
CA VAL A 85 2.49 0.83 -6.69
C VAL A 85 2.64 0.82 -8.20
N TRP A 86 3.87 0.99 -8.72
CA TRP A 86 4.14 0.97 -10.15
C TRP A 86 3.76 -0.37 -10.79
N TRP A 87 4.18 -1.48 -10.17
CA TRP A 87 3.87 -2.83 -10.65
C TRP A 87 2.35 -3.06 -10.69
N LEU A 88 1.65 -2.70 -9.62
CA LEU A 88 0.21 -2.90 -9.54
C LEU A 88 -0.52 -2.01 -10.57
N TRP A 89 -0.07 -0.77 -10.74
CA TRP A 89 -0.62 0.13 -11.73
C TRP A 89 -0.44 -0.40 -13.16
N LYS A 90 0.77 -0.85 -13.54
CA LYS A 90 1.09 -1.32 -14.90
C LYS A 90 0.62 -2.74 -15.22
N LYS A 91 0.74 -3.68 -14.28
CA LYS A 91 0.62 -5.12 -14.57
C LYS A 91 -0.78 -5.67 -14.28
N VAL A 92 -1.53 -5.08 -13.35
CA VAL A 92 -2.86 -5.59 -12.97
C VAL A 92 -3.94 -4.99 -13.88
N PRO A 93 -4.66 -5.78 -14.69
CA PRO A 93 -5.77 -5.27 -15.48
C PRO A 93 -6.93 -4.87 -14.56
N ALA A 94 -7.58 -3.75 -14.88
CA ALA A 94 -8.76 -3.28 -14.17
C ALA A 94 -9.93 -3.13 -15.14
N ARG A 95 -11.11 -3.56 -14.70
CA ARG A 95 -12.37 -3.31 -15.40
C ARG A 95 -13.01 -2.02 -14.87
N GLN A 96 -13.78 -1.35 -15.73
CA GLN A 96 -14.52 -0.14 -15.36
C GLN A 96 -15.55 -0.46 -14.28
#